data_AF-A0A7W8VLS5-F1
#
_entry.id   AF-A0A7W8VLS5-F1
#
_cell.length_a   1.000
_cell.length_b   1.000
_cell.length_c   1.000
_cell.angle_alpha   90.00
_cell.angle_beta   90.00
_cell.angle_gamma   90.00
#
_symmetry.space_group_name_H-M   'P 1'
#
loop_
_entity.id
_entity.type
_entity.pdbx_description
1 polymer ?
#
loop_
_entity_poly.entity_id
_entity_poly.type
_entity_poly.pdbx_seq_one_letter_code
_entity_poly.pdbx_strand_id
1 'polypeptide(L)'
;MREIEAPFALELDGKDIRISEHELQGKRVFHVNFGDGANPLVITVGLSARKEKFWTSIPQGRGAEAEKIGKLIAEHIRAKRK
;
A
#
# COMPACT_ATOMS: atom_id res chain seq x y z
N MET A 1 -7.09 -11.12 16.45
CA MET A 1 -7.18 -10.89 15.00
C MET A 1 -7.08 -9.39 14.77
N ARG A 2 -6.27 -8.96 13.80
CA ARG A 2 -6.19 -7.54 13.44
C ARG A 2 -7.35 -7.25 12.49
N GLU A 3 -8.07 -6.17 12.69
CA GLU A 3 -9.14 -5.76 11.76
C GLU A 3 -8.49 -5.28 10.45
N ILE A 4 -8.95 -5.86 9.32
CA ILE A 4 -8.55 -5.45 7.98
C ILE A 4 -9.24 -4.11 7.68
N GLU A 5 -8.50 -3.12 7.18
CA GLU A 5 -9.12 -1.85 6.79
C GLU A 5 -10.12 -2.09 5.65
N ALA A 6 -11.35 -1.58 5.82
CA ALA A 6 -12.29 -1.48 4.71
C ALA A 6 -11.67 -0.68 3.55
N PRO A 7 -11.96 -1.01 2.28
CA PRO A 7 -11.39 -0.30 1.14
C PRO A 7 -11.59 1.22 1.25
N PHE A 8 -10.57 1.98 0.89
CA PHE A 8 -10.56 3.44 0.99
C PHE A 8 -9.91 4.06 -0.24
N ALA A 9 -10.23 5.33 -0.49
CA ALA A 9 -9.61 6.11 -1.57
C ALA A 9 -8.49 6.98 -1.01
N LEU A 10 -7.47 7.22 -1.84
CA LEU A 10 -6.41 8.20 -1.62
C LEU A 10 -6.21 9.02 -2.89
N GLU A 11 -5.71 10.24 -2.75
CA GLU A 11 -5.27 11.05 -3.89
C GLU A 11 -3.77 10.81 -4.14
N LEU A 12 -3.41 10.49 -5.38
CA LEU A 12 -2.03 10.36 -5.85
C LEU A 12 -1.85 11.18 -7.12
N ASP A 13 -1.00 12.22 -7.06
CA ASP A 13 -0.70 13.10 -8.20
C ASP A 13 -1.97 13.66 -8.89
N GLY A 14 -2.98 14.04 -8.09
CA GLY A 14 -4.26 14.57 -8.56
C GLY A 14 -5.23 13.52 -9.12
N LYS A 15 -4.98 12.22 -8.87
CA LYS A 15 -5.86 11.11 -9.26
C LYS A 15 -6.31 10.32 -8.05
N ASP A 16 -7.59 9.94 -8.02
CA ASP A 16 -8.11 9.05 -6.99
C ASP A 16 -7.69 7.61 -7.27
N ILE A 17 -6.97 7.01 -6.31
CA ILE A 17 -6.62 5.60 -6.29
C ILE A 17 -7.43 4.89 -5.22
N ARG A 18 -7.83 3.64 -5.49
CA ARG A 18 -8.53 2.79 -4.52
C ARG A 18 -7.58 1.80 -3.89
N ILE A 19 -7.55 1.77 -2.57
CA ILE A 19 -6.74 0.88 -1.76
C ILE A 19 -7.64 -0.17 -1.11
N SER A 20 -7.20 -1.42 -1.17
CA SER A 20 -7.80 -2.51 -0.40
C SER A 20 -6.71 -3.25 0.36
N GLU A 21 -6.92 -3.47 1.66
CA GLU A 21 -6.02 -4.27 2.48
C GLU A 21 -6.36 -5.75 2.34
N HIS A 22 -5.33 -6.57 2.18
CA HIS A 22 -5.44 -8.02 2.15
C HIS A 22 -4.34 -8.64 3.02
N GLU A 23 -4.52 -9.92 3.35
CA GLU A 23 -3.50 -10.73 3.99
C GLU A 23 -3.07 -11.86 3.05
N LEU A 24 -1.76 -11.96 2.79
CA LEU A 24 -1.17 -13.02 1.97
C LEU A 24 -0.09 -13.73 2.77
N GLN A 25 -0.30 -15.01 3.09
CA GLN A 25 0.63 -15.82 3.89
C GLN A 25 1.05 -15.14 5.22
N GLY A 26 0.09 -14.53 5.93
CA GLY A 26 0.35 -13.80 7.17
C GLY A 26 1.06 -12.45 6.99
N LYS A 27 1.27 -11.99 5.75
CA LYS A 27 1.80 -10.66 5.43
C LYS A 27 0.66 -9.73 5.04
N ARG A 28 0.69 -8.53 5.62
CA ARG A 28 -0.19 -7.44 5.24
C ARG A 28 0.21 -6.90 3.88
N VAL A 29 -0.71 -6.92 2.92
CA VAL A 29 -0.50 -6.37 1.58
C VAL A 29 -1.62 -5.39 1.25
N PHE A 30 -1.33 -4.45 0.37
CA PHE A 30 -2.29 -3.45 -0.09
C PHE A 30 -2.37 -3.55 -1.60
N HIS A 31 -3.56 -3.79 -2.10
CA HIS A 31 -3.85 -3.76 -3.52
C HIS A 31 -4.31 -2.35 -3.89
N VAL A 32 -3.53 -1.72 -4.78
CA VAL A 32 -3.74 -0.38 -5.32
C VAL A 32 -4.37 -0.53 -6.71
N ASN A 33 -5.58 0.00 -6.85
CA ASN A 33 -6.26 0.13 -8.12
C ASN A 33 -6.23 1.60 -8.56
N PHE A 34 -5.61 1.87 -9.71
CA PHE A 34 -5.45 3.20 -10.27
C PHE A 34 -6.63 3.64 -11.16
N GLY A 35 -7.64 2.78 -11.36
CA GLY A 35 -8.73 3.03 -12.31
C GLY A 35 -8.44 2.51 -13.72
N ASP A 36 -9.29 2.88 -14.68
CA ASP A 36 -9.36 2.24 -15.98
C ASP A 36 -8.06 2.34 -16.79
N GLY A 37 -7.53 1.16 -17.14
CA GLY A 37 -6.40 0.97 -18.06
C GLY A 37 -5.01 0.91 -17.42
N ALA A 38 -4.86 1.27 -16.14
CA ALA A 38 -3.57 1.23 -15.46
C ALA A 38 -3.37 -0.09 -14.72
N ASN A 39 -2.17 -0.68 -14.84
CA ASN A 39 -1.84 -1.93 -14.16
C ASN A 39 -1.91 -1.75 -12.63
N PRO A 40 -2.70 -2.57 -11.92
CA PRO A 40 -2.79 -2.50 -10.48
C PRO A 40 -1.43 -2.79 -9.84
N LEU A 41 -1.26 -2.35 -8.61
CA LEU A 41 -0.03 -2.53 -7.86
C LEU A 41 -0.33 -3.17 -6.52
N VAL A 42 0.34 -4.27 -6.21
CA VAL A 42 0.34 -4.83 -4.85
C VAL A 42 1.57 -4.30 -4.13
N ILE A 43 1.37 -3.69 -2.97
CA ILE A 43 2.46 -3.18 -2.13
C ILE A 43 2.43 -3.80 -0.73
N THR A 44 3.60 -3.91 -0.13
CA THR A 44 3.76 -4.42 1.23
C THR A 44 4.95 -3.77 1.92
N VAL A 45 5.09 -4.02 3.22
CA VAL A 45 6.25 -3.61 4.00
C VAL A 45 7.28 -4.74 3.98
N GLY A 46 8.42 -4.47 3.34
CA GLY A 46 9.61 -5.30 3.41
C GLY A 46 10.50 -4.96 4.61
N LEU A 47 11.47 -5.83 4.89
CA LEU A 47 12.55 -5.62 5.85
C LEU A 47 13.88 -5.67 5.12
N SER A 48 14.71 -4.63 5.29
CA SER A 48 16.05 -4.59 4.73
C SER A 48 17.01 -5.50 5.51
N ALA A 49 18.21 -5.74 4.97
CA ALA A 49 19.28 -6.45 5.70
C ALA A 49 19.65 -5.78 7.03
N ARG A 50 19.38 -4.47 7.17
CA ARG A 50 19.59 -3.69 8.39
C ARG A 50 18.38 -3.69 9.33
N LYS A 51 17.37 -4.52 9.07
CA LYS A 51 16.08 -4.58 9.79
C LYS A 51 15.24 -3.31 9.67
N GLU A 52 15.47 -2.49 8.65
CA GLU A 52 14.68 -1.28 8.40
C GLU A 52 13.44 -1.64 7.58
N LYS A 53 12.28 -1.09 7.98
CA LYS A 53 11.03 -1.27 7.24
C LYS A 53 11.00 -0.35 6.03
N PHE A 54 10.67 -0.89 4.87
CA PHE A 54 10.51 -0.11 3.65
C PHE A 54 9.31 -0.61 2.86
N TRP A 55 8.69 0.27 2.09
CA TRP A 55 7.59 -0.11 1.21
C TRP A 55 8.14 -0.68 -0.10
N THR A 56 7.51 -1.74 -0.58
CA THR A 56 7.92 -2.42 -1.82
C THR A 56 6.73 -2.98 -2.57
N SER A 57 6.94 -3.32 -3.85
CA SER A 57 5.93 -3.84 -4.77
C SER A 57 6.09 -5.34 -5.02
N ILE A 58 4.98 -6.00 -5.35
CA ILE A 58 4.92 -7.39 -5.77
C ILE A 58 4.14 -7.46 -7.10
N PRO A 59 4.73 -7.91 -8.22
CA PRO A 59 6.16 -8.17 -8.43
C PRO A 59 7.03 -6.92 -8.26
N GLN A 60 8.35 -7.13 -8.12
CA GLN A 60 9.31 -6.04 -7.99
C GLN A 60 9.41 -5.22 -9.30
N GLY A 61 9.91 -3.99 -9.20
CA GLY A 61 10.10 -3.07 -10.33
C GLY A 61 9.37 -1.75 -10.20
N ARG A 62 8.39 -1.66 -9.29
CA ARG A 62 7.62 -0.43 -9.00
C ARG A 62 7.88 0.09 -7.58
N GLY A 63 9.15 0.03 -7.14
CA GLY A 63 9.57 0.40 -5.79
C GLY A 63 9.32 1.86 -5.44
N ALA A 64 9.61 2.78 -6.37
CA ALA A 64 9.38 4.21 -6.17
C ALA A 64 7.89 4.55 -5.98
N GLU A 65 7.00 3.92 -6.76
CA GLU A 65 5.55 4.06 -6.60
C GLU A 65 5.08 3.46 -5.27
N ALA A 66 5.57 2.27 -4.93
CA ALA A 66 5.23 1.63 -3.67
C ALA A 66 5.64 2.47 -2.46
N GLU A 67 6.78 3.16 -2.52
CA GLU A 67 7.22 4.04 -1.45
C GLU A 67 6.33 5.27 -1.28
N LYS A 68 5.95 5.92 -2.39
CA LYS A 68 5.02 7.05 -2.37
C LYS A 68 3.65 6.64 -1.81
N ILE A 69 3.04 5.62 -2.40
CA ILE A 69 1.69 5.16 -2.01
C ILE A 69 1.70 4.61 -0.58
N GLY A 70 2.74 3.87 -0.20
CA GLY A 70 2.88 3.33 1.13
C GLY A 70 2.95 4.40 2.23
N LYS A 71 3.60 5.54 1.96
CA LYS A 71 3.58 6.70 2.87
C LYS A 71 2.16 7.23 3.06
N LEU A 72 1.41 7.42 1.98
CA LEU A 72 0.01 7.90 2.03
C LEU A 72 -0.89 6.92 2.82
N ILE A 73 -0.74 5.61 2.59
CA ILE A 73 -1.48 4.58 3.34
C ILE A 73 -1.14 4.65 4.84
N ALA A 74 0.14 4.79 5.18
CA ALA A 74 0.57 4.89 6.58
C ALA A 74 -0.01 6.13 7.27
N GLU A 75 -0.02 7.27 6.58
CA GLU A 75 -0.58 8.53 7.08
C GLU A 75 -2.09 8.41 7.30
N HIS A 76 -2.83 7.88 6.33
CA HIS A 76 -4.27 7.64 6.43
C HIS A 76 -4.64 6.76 7.62
N ILE A 77 -3.96 5.62 7.77
CA ILE A 77 -4.21 4.67 8.86
C ILE A 77 -3.82 5.29 10.21
N ARG A 78 -2.75 6.09 10.28
CA ARG A 78 -2.35 6.79 11.51
C ARG A 78 -3.37 7.87 11.90
N ALA A 79 -3.88 8.63 10.93
CA ALA A 79 -4.86 9.67 11.16
C ALA A 79 -6.17 9.12 11.74
N LYS A 80 -6.64 7.96 11.24
CA LYS A 80 -7.83 7.27 11.77
C LYS A 80 -7.68 6.75 13.20
N ARG A 81 -6.46 6.48 13.65
CA ARG A 81 -6.17 5.91 14.99
C ARG A 81 -6.04 6.96 16.07
N LYS A 82 -6.07 8.24 15.71
CA LYS A 82 -5.97 9.38 16.62
C LYS A 82 -7.36 9.88 16.97
#